data_AF-A0A7N0V6S8-F1
#
_entry.id   AF-A0A7N0V6S8-F1
#
_cell.length_a   1.000
_cell.length_b   1.000
_cell.length_c   1.000
_cell.angle_alpha   90.00
_cell.angle_beta   90.00
_cell.angle_gamma   90.00
#
_symmetry.space_group_name_H-M   'P 1'
#
loop_
_entity.id
_entity.type
_entity.pdbx_description
1 polymer ?
#
loop_
_entity_poly.entity_id
_entity_poly.type
_entity_poly.pdbx_seq_one_letter_code
_entity_poly.pdbx_strand_id
1 'polypeptide(L)'
;MRIEIPATTPTRTITAVTSMLWEDLVNNPKKEGPGEQINKKKIQCAEKMIRGAFVELYRGLGLLKTYSSLNMVAFTKIIKKFDKVANQQASSSYLKMVKRSHFISSDKVVKLMDEVEFIFTKHFASNDRKKAMKFLRPQEHKESHMVTFFVGLFTGCFMTLFSVYAILAHMSEMLSPVTGTGYMETVYPVFSMFALLSLHLFMYGCNLFMWKRKRISYNFIFEFQPNTALKYRDAFLICTSLMSAVVGALVIHLILRSNGFSASQVDAIPGVLLLIFMAILICPFNIFYRSTRYCFIRVIRNIVFSPLYKVLMVDFFMADQLTSQIPLLRHMESTACYFLSGSLRTHQFNTCKSGKLYRELAYVISFAPYYWRAMQCGRRWVDEHDPNHLANLGKYVSAMVAAGARISYSTNPSTVWFITVLVTSLAATVYQLYWDFVKDWGLLNPKSHNLWLRDDLILKNKSIYYVSIVFNVVLRVAWVETVLNFRVGLVESRLLEFLLASLEVIRRGHWNFYRIENEHLNNVGKFRAVKTVPLPFRETDSDG
;
A
#
# COMPACT_ATOMS: atom_id res chain seq x y z
N MET A 1 -38.42 1.11 24.80
CA MET A 1 -37.64 1.81 23.75
C MET A 1 -36.37 1.01 23.45
N ARG A 2 -36.30 0.33 22.31
CA ARG A 2 -35.04 -0.21 21.78
C ARG A 2 -34.26 0.97 21.20
N ILE A 3 -33.13 1.30 21.81
CA ILE A 3 -32.21 2.29 21.27
C ILE A 3 -31.33 1.56 20.26
N GLU A 4 -31.58 1.76 18.97
CA GLU A 4 -30.67 1.32 17.91
C GLU A 4 -29.50 2.30 17.83
N ILE A 5 -28.32 1.83 18.19
CA ILE A 5 -27.07 2.59 18.11
C ILE A 5 -26.47 2.38 16.71
N PRO A 6 -26.22 3.44 15.91
CA PRO A 6 -25.70 3.32 14.55
C PRO A 6 -24.34 2.63 14.50
N ALA A 7 -24.14 1.76 13.49
CA ALA A 7 -22.97 0.91 13.29
C ALA A 7 -21.65 1.61 12.89
N THR A 8 -21.48 2.90 13.21
CA THR A 8 -20.23 3.60 12.98
C THR A 8 -19.43 3.66 14.28
N THR A 9 -18.51 2.70 14.42
CA THR A 9 -17.48 2.54 15.47
C THR A 9 -18.00 2.15 16.88
N PRO A 10 -18.17 0.84 17.14
CA PRO A 10 -17.25 0.17 18.08
C PRO A 10 -17.05 -1.34 17.77
N THR A 11 -16.59 -1.69 16.57
CA THR A 11 -16.44 -3.10 16.17
C THR A 11 -15.46 -3.86 17.07
N ARG A 12 -14.34 -3.26 17.50
CA ARG A 12 -13.36 -3.95 18.38
C ARG A 12 -13.89 -4.24 19.77
N THR A 13 -14.62 -3.31 20.38
CA THR A 13 -15.18 -3.50 21.72
C THR A 13 -16.29 -4.51 21.68
N ILE A 14 -17.16 -4.47 20.66
CA ILE A 14 -18.21 -5.47 20.47
C ILE A 14 -17.59 -6.84 20.15
N THR A 15 -16.67 -6.96 19.20
CA THR A 15 -16.06 -8.24 18.81
C THR A 15 -15.22 -8.87 19.91
N ALA A 16 -14.45 -8.07 20.68
CA ALA A 16 -13.72 -8.59 21.85
C ALA A 16 -14.67 -9.08 22.95
N VAL A 17 -15.84 -8.44 23.08
CA VAL A 17 -16.89 -8.84 24.01
C VAL A 17 -17.62 -10.10 23.50
N THR A 18 -17.89 -10.22 22.20
CA THR A 18 -18.52 -11.41 21.62
C THR A 18 -17.61 -12.63 21.73
N SER A 19 -16.30 -12.49 21.51
CA SER A 19 -15.35 -13.60 21.67
C SER A 19 -15.20 -14.04 23.13
N MET A 20 -15.19 -13.09 24.07
CA MET A 20 -15.10 -13.40 25.50
C MET A 20 -16.41 -14.01 26.05
N LEU A 21 -17.57 -13.53 25.61
CA LEU A 21 -18.87 -14.13 25.96
C LEU A 21 -19.02 -15.54 25.39
N TRP A 22 -18.49 -15.77 24.18
CA TRP A 22 -18.48 -17.09 23.56
C TRP A 22 -17.57 -18.07 24.32
N GLU A 23 -16.36 -17.64 24.72
CA GLU A 23 -15.47 -18.43 25.57
C GLU A 23 -16.11 -18.76 26.94
N ASP A 24 -16.86 -17.83 27.54
CA ASP A 24 -17.52 -18.04 28.84
C ASP A 24 -18.75 -18.96 28.75
N LEU A 25 -19.50 -18.89 27.63
CA LEU A 25 -20.62 -19.79 27.32
C LEU A 25 -20.16 -21.23 27.05
N VAL A 26 -19.00 -21.40 26.39
CA VAL A 26 -18.43 -22.72 26.10
C VAL A 26 -17.82 -23.35 27.35
N ASN A 27 -17.21 -22.55 28.24
CA ASN A 27 -16.47 -23.06 29.39
C ASN A 27 -17.29 -23.26 30.68
N ASN A 28 -18.55 -22.83 30.74
CA ASN A 28 -19.41 -23.04 31.92
C ASN A 28 -20.86 -23.42 31.54
N PRO A 29 -21.12 -24.70 31.21
CA PRO A 29 -22.48 -25.17 31.09
C PRO A 29 -23.05 -25.45 32.49
N LYS A 30 -23.94 -24.56 32.95
CA LYS A 30 -24.85 -24.69 34.11
C LYS A 30 -24.23 -24.88 35.50
N LYS A 31 -24.46 -23.87 36.36
CA LYS A 31 -24.83 -24.10 37.78
C LYS A 31 -25.96 -23.15 38.14
N GLU A 32 -27.17 -23.69 38.16
CA GLU A 32 -28.36 -23.05 38.74
C GLU A 32 -28.32 -23.24 40.26
N GLY A 33 -28.34 -22.14 40.99
CA GLY A 33 -28.52 -22.09 42.44
C GLY A 33 -28.99 -20.68 42.82
N PRO A 34 -30.03 -20.53 43.67
CA PRO A 34 -30.67 -19.25 43.91
C PRO A 34 -29.86 -18.44 44.93
N GLY A 35 -29.12 -17.47 44.43
CA GLY A 35 -28.41 -16.47 45.23
C GLY A 35 -27.61 -15.56 44.31
N GLU A 36 -28.01 -14.29 44.21
CA GLU A 36 -27.36 -13.25 43.42
C GLU A 36 -25.94 -12.93 43.93
N GLN A 37 -24.98 -13.84 43.75
CA GLN A 37 -23.57 -13.48 43.87
C GLN A 37 -23.13 -12.87 42.54
N ILE A 38 -23.24 -11.54 42.44
CA ILE A 38 -22.70 -10.79 41.31
C ILE A 38 -21.20 -11.10 41.23
N ASN A 39 -20.81 -11.91 40.24
CA ASN A 39 -19.44 -12.38 40.06
C ASN A 39 -18.50 -11.16 39.92
N LYS A 40 -17.53 -11.03 40.82
CA LYS A 40 -16.55 -9.92 40.86
C LYS A 40 -15.85 -9.69 39.51
N LYS A 41 -15.64 -10.75 38.71
CA LYS A 41 -15.09 -10.67 37.35
C LYS A 41 -16.06 -9.99 36.36
N LYS A 42 -17.37 -10.23 36.48
CA LYS A 42 -18.41 -9.57 35.67
C LYS A 42 -18.48 -8.08 35.99
N ILE A 43 -18.37 -7.69 37.27
CA ILE A 43 -18.32 -6.29 37.69
C ILE A 43 -17.10 -5.58 37.10
N GLN A 44 -15.90 -6.19 37.21
CA GLN A 44 -14.67 -5.63 36.63
C GLN A 44 -14.75 -5.49 35.11
N CYS A 45 -15.38 -6.46 34.43
CA CYS A 45 -15.62 -6.39 32.99
C CYS A 45 -16.57 -5.24 32.63
N ALA A 46 -17.71 -5.13 33.31
CA ALA A 46 -18.68 -4.05 33.12
C ALA A 46 -18.04 -2.68 33.39
N GLU A 47 -17.25 -2.55 34.45
CA GLU A 47 -16.53 -1.33 34.78
C GLU A 47 -15.57 -0.92 33.65
N LYS A 48 -14.81 -1.87 33.10
CA LYS A 48 -13.91 -1.63 31.97
C LYS A 48 -14.67 -1.23 30.70
N MET A 49 -15.83 -1.84 30.44
CA MET A 49 -16.71 -1.48 29.32
C MET A 49 -17.23 -0.05 29.46
N ILE A 50 -17.75 0.31 30.64
CA ILE A 50 -18.26 1.65 30.91
C ILE A 50 -17.13 2.68 30.78
N ARG A 51 -15.96 2.44 31.37
CA ARG A 51 -14.79 3.32 31.22
C ARG A 51 -14.43 3.54 29.75
N GLY A 52 -14.42 2.47 28.94
CA GLY A 52 -14.17 2.56 27.49
C GLY A 52 -15.22 3.39 26.75
N ALA A 53 -16.50 3.21 27.09
CA ALA A 53 -17.60 3.98 26.51
C ALA A 53 -17.51 5.47 26.83
N PHE A 54 -17.15 5.84 28.08
CA PHE A 54 -16.91 7.24 28.47
C PHE A 54 -15.78 7.88 27.67
N VAL A 55 -14.67 7.15 27.45
CA VAL A 55 -13.54 7.65 26.64
C VAL A 55 -13.96 7.89 25.19
N GLU A 56 -14.71 6.96 24.60
CA GLU A 56 -15.21 7.11 23.22
C GLU A 56 -16.24 8.24 23.08
N LEU A 57 -17.15 8.38 24.05
CA LEU A 57 -18.11 9.49 24.10
C LEU A 57 -17.37 10.83 24.20
N TYR A 58 -16.41 10.94 25.12
CA TYR A 58 -15.62 12.15 25.30
C TYR A 58 -14.83 12.52 24.04
N ARG A 59 -14.25 11.50 23.37
CA ARG A 59 -13.57 11.67 22.08
C ARG A 59 -14.53 12.17 20.99
N GLY A 60 -15.72 11.58 20.89
CA GLY A 60 -16.75 11.99 19.93
C GLY A 60 -17.22 13.43 20.16
N LEU A 61 -17.44 13.83 21.41
CA LEU A 61 -17.76 15.21 21.78
C LEU A 61 -16.61 16.17 21.43
N GLY A 62 -15.36 15.76 21.66
CA GLY A 62 -14.18 16.53 21.24
C GLY A 62 -14.10 16.73 19.72
N LEU A 63 -14.45 15.71 18.93
CA LEU A 63 -14.56 15.82 17.47
C LEU A 63 -15.67 16.78 17.05
N LEU A 64 -16.84 16.73 17.69
CA LEU A 64 -17.95 17.67 17.42
C LEU A 64 -17.57 19.12 17.77
N LYS A 65 -16.89 19.33 18.89
CA LYS A 65 -16.36 20.65 19.28
C LYS A 65 -15.37 21.17 18.25
N THR A 66 -14.48 20.31 17.76
CA THR A 66 -13.50 20.64 16.72
C THR A 66 -14.16 20.91 15.37
N TYR A 67 -15.19 20.13 15.01
CA TYR A 67 -16.01 20.36 13.82
C TYR A 67 -16.64 21.75 13.86
N SER A 68 -17.27 22.12 14.98
CA SER A 68 -17.89 23.44 15.16
C SER A 68 -16.89 24.58 14.97
N SER A 69 -15.74 24.52 15.67
CA SER A 69 -14.73 25.57 15.60
C SER A 69 -14.06 25.68 14.23
N LEU A 70 -13.70 24.55 13.60
CA LEU A 70 -13.10 24.52 12.27
C LEU A 70 -14.06 25.06 11.21
N ASN A 71 -15.33 24.67 11.25
CA ASN A 71 -16.31 25.17 10.29
C ASN A 71 -16.58 26.67 10.48
N MET A 72 -16.59 27.18 11.71
CA MET A 72 -16.67 28.64 11.93
C MET A 72 -15.52 29.39 11.25
N VAL A 73 -14.29 28.88 11.39
CA VAL A 73 -13.11 29.43 10.74
C VAL A 73 -13.23 29.32 9.22
N ALA A 74 -13.74 28.20 8.70
CA ALA A 74 -13.95 27.99 7.27
C ALA A 74 -14.97 29.00 6.70
N PHE A 75 -16.14 29.15 7.32
CA PHE A 75 -17.14 30.16 6.94
C PHE A 75 -16.55 31.57 6.99
N THR A 76 -15.81 31.90 8.05
CA THR A 76 -15.12 33.21 8.15
C THR A 76 -14.17 33.44 6.98
N LYS A 77 -13.39 32.43 6.59
CA LYS A 77 -12.43 32.56 5.49
C LYS A 77 -13.10 32.63 4.12
N ILE A 78 -14.09 31.78 3.84
CA ILE A 78 -14.74 31.74 2.53
C ILE A 78 -15.57 32.99 2.29
N ILE A 79 -16.28 33.48 3.31
CA ILE A 79 -17.08 34.71 3.21
C ILE A 79 -16.16 35.93 3.02
N LYS A 80 -15.03 36.02 3.73
CA LYS A 80 -14.02 37.06 3.47
C LYS A 80 -13.45 36.99 2.05
N LYS A 81 -13.27 35.78 1.51
CA LYS A 81 -12.83 35.59 0.13
C LYS A 81 -13.91 36.05 -0.86
N PHE A 82 -15.18 35.74 -0.59
CA PHE A 82 -16.32 36.20 -1.37
C PHE A 82 -16.36 37.74 -1.43
N ASP A 83 -16.34 38.42 -0.29
CA ASP A 83 -16.33 39.89 -0.24
C ASP A 83 -15.19 40.48 -1.11
N LYS A 84 -13.99 39.89 -1.02
CA LYS A 84 -12.82 40.32 -1.79
C LYS A 84 -12.95 40.10 -3.30
N VAL A 85 -13.58 39.00 -3.73
CA VAL A 85 -13.67 38.62 -5.15
C VAL A 85 -14.88 39.24 -5.82
N ALA A 86 -16.03 39.27 -5.14
CA ALA A 86 -17.27 39.84 -5.64
C ALA A 86 -17.36 41.36 -5.41
N ASN A 87 -16.38 41.95 -4.70
CA ASN A 87 -16.35 43.36 -4.31
C ASN A 87 -17.63 43.80 -3.56
N GLN A 88 -18.14 42.93 -2.69
CA GLN A 88 -19.29 43.19 -1.81
C GLN A 88 -18.83 43.25 -0.35
N GLN A 89 -19.63 43.87 0.52
CA GLN A 89 -19.41 43.90 1.97
C GLN A 89 -20.53 43.16 2.72
N ALA A 90 -20.79 41.91 2.33
CA ALA A 90 -21.88 41.12 2.90
C ALA A 90 -21.42 40.24 4.09
N SER A 91 -20.12 40.18 4.39
CA SER A 91 -19.59 39.27 5.40
C SER A 91 -20.18 39.42 6.79
N SER A 92 -20.48 40.64 7.21
CA SER A 92 -21.07 40.92 8.53
C SER A 92 -22.44 40.25 8.68
N SER A 93 -23.29 40.32 7.66
CA SER A 93 -24.64 39.74 7.65
C SER A 93 -24.59 38.22 7.63
N TYR A 94 -23.81 37.63 6.70
CA TYR A 94 -23.68 36.17 6.62
C TYR A 94 -23.05 35.58 7.88
N LEU A 95 -22.00 36.20 8.44
CA LEU A 95 -21.38 35.71 9.68
C LEU A 95 -22.31 35.82 10.89
N LYS A 96 -23.22 36.80 10.91
CA LYS A 96 -24.26 36.88 11.94
C LYS A 96 -25.20 35.67 11.86
N MET A 97 -25.58 35.25 10.66
CA MET A 97 -26.40 34.05 10.45
C MET A 97 -25.65 32.77 10.84
N VAL A 98 -24.39 32.64 10.43
CA VAL A 98 -23.54 31.48 10.80
C VAL A 98 -23.37 31.39 12.31
N LYS A 99 -23.10 32.50 13.00
CA LYS A 99 -22.97 32.51 14.47
C LYS A 99 -24.26 32.13 15.20
N ARG A 100 -25.42 32.48 14.64
CA ARG A 100 -26.74 32.13 15.19
C ARG A 100 -27.09 30.66 14.97
N SER A 101 -26.57 30.05 13.91
CA SER A 101 -26.84 28.65 13.59
C SER A 101 -26.44 27.71 14.72
N HIS A 102 -27.24 26.65 14.92
CA HIS A 102 -27.17 25.79 16.09
C HIS A 102 -25.82 25.09 16.26
N PHE A 103 -25.08 24.81 15.17
CA PHE A 103 -23.78 24.15 15.28
C PHE A 103 -22.69 25.04 15.93
N ILE A 104 -22.91 26.36 15.99
CA ILE A 104 -22.04 27.33 16.68
C ILE A 104 -22.65 27.79 18.00
N SER A 105 -23.93 28.16 18.00
CA SER A 105 -24.59 28.78 19.17
C SER A 105 -24.88 27.78 20.29
N SER A 106 -24.98 26.48 19.99
CA SER A 106 -25.27 25.46 20.99
C SER A 106 -24.06 25.17 21.88
N ASP A 107 -24.21 25.42 23.18
CA ASP A 107 -23.25 25.03 24.22
C ASP A 107 -23.40 23.57 24.69
N LYS A 108 -24.40 22.84 24.19
CA LYS A 108 -24.71 21.44 24.58
C LYS A 108 -23.49 20.52 24.56
N VAL A 109 -22.66 20.62 23.52
CA VAL A 109 -21.44 19.76 23.41
C VAL A 109 -20.48 20.07 24.56
N VAL A 110 -20.29 21.34 24.90
CA VAL A 110 -19.41 21.74 26.00
C VAL A 110 -19.97 21.28 27.34
N LYS A 111 -21.27 21.50 27.59
CA LYS A 111 -21.95 21.02 28.80
C LYS A 111 -21.87 19.50 28.97
N LEU A 112 -22.11 18.74 27.90
CA LEU A 112 -22.00 17.27 27.91
C LEU A 112 -20.56 16.83 28.16
N MET A 113 -19.56 17.54 27.62
CA MET A 113 -18.16 17.25 27.94
C MET A 113 -17.87 17.46 29.43
N ASP A 114 -18.34 18.56 30.01
CA ASP A 114 -18.15 18.86 31.43
C ASP A 114 -18.86 17.83 32.33
N GLU A 115 -20.06 17.39 31.94
CA GLU A 115 -20.80 16.33 32.63
C GLU A 115 -20.07 14.98 32.57
N VAL A 116 -19.54 14.61 31.41
CA VAL A 116 -18.71 13.41 31.22
C VAL A 116 -17.44 13.49 32.08
N GLU A 117 -16.77 14.65 32.12
CA GLU A 117 -15.62 14.88 33.01
C GLU A 117 -15.99 14.70 34.47
N PHE A 118 -17.11 15.30 34.90
CA PHE A 118 -17.59 15.25 36.29
C PHE A 118 -17.93 13.82 36.71
N ILE A 119 -18.77 13.12 35.96
CA ILE A 119 -19.20 11.74 36.25
C ILE A 119 -17.98 10.81 36.27
N PHE A 120 -17.08 10.93 35.30
CA PHE A 120 -15.90 10.08 35.25
C PHE A 120 -14.95 10.33 36.42
N THR A 121 -14.76 11.61 36.79
CA THR A 121 -13.91 11.99 37.93
C THR A 121 -14.44 11.42 39.24
N LYS A 122 -15.76 11.52 39.45
CA LYS A 122 -16.43 11.02 40.65
C LYS A 122 -16.39 9.49 40.75
N HIS A 123 -16.73 8.79 39.68
CA HIS A 123 -16.97 7.34 39.73
C HIS A 123 -15.74 6.48 39.38
N PHE A 124 -14.77 6.99 38.60
CA PHE A 124 -13.63 6.20 38.12
C PHE A 124 -12.25 6.76 38.50
N ALA A 125 -12.18 8.00 38.98
CA ALA A 125 -10.90 8.65 39.31
C ALA A 125 -10.78 9.09 40.77
N SER A 126 -11.68 8.69 41.66
CA SER A 126 -11.62 9.01 43.11
C SER A 126 -11.53 10.52 43.37
N ASN A 127 -12.32 11.32 42.63
CA ASN A 127 -12.30 12.78 42.66
C ASN A 127 -11.00 13.45 42.19
N ASP A 128 -10.04 12.71 41.63
CA ASP A 128 -8.85 13.29 41.01
C ASP A 128 -9.12 13.65 39.54
N ARG A 129 -9.34 14.94 39.29
CA ARG A 129 -9.55 15.47 37.94
C ARG A 129 -8.35 15.24 37.03
N LYS A 130 -7.11 15.34 37.50
CA LYS A 130 -5.92 15.12 36.66
C LYS A 130 -5.87 13.68 36.16
N LYS A 131 -6.15 12.73 37.06
CA LYS A 131 -6.27 11.31 36.72
C LYS A 131 -7.41 11.07 35.73
N ALA A 132 -8.59 11.62 35.97
CA ALA A 132 -9.73 11.52 35.06
C ALA A 132 -9.40 12.03 33.64
N MET A 133 -8.80 13.21 33.55
CA MET A 133 -8.43 13.82 32.27
C MET A 133 -7.37 13.01 31.53
N LYS A 134 -6.44 12.36 32.23
CA LYS A 134 -5.45 11.46 31.62
C LYS A 134 -6.10 10.22 30.97
N PHE A 135 -7.22 9.74 31.54
CA PHE A 135 -7.99 8.63 30.96
C PHE A 135 -8.90 9.09 29.82
N LEU A 136 -9.66 10.18 30.00
CA LEU A 136 -10.62 10.70 29.03
C LEU A 136 -9.95 11.32 27.79
N ARG A 137 -8.80 11.95 27.97
CA ARG A 137 -7.91 12.39 26.90
C ARG A 137 -6.68 11.51 26.92
N PRO A 138 -6.75 10.28 26.36
CA PRO A 138 -5.54 9.51 26.19
C PRO A 138 -4.59 10.36 25.36
N GLN A 139 -3.50 10.81 25.97
CA GLN A 139 -2.41 11.40 25.22
C GLN A 139 -2.03 10.37 24.17
N GLU A 140 -1.93 10.79 22.89
CA GLU A 140 -1.30 9.94 21.89
C GLU A 140 0.03 9.50 22.50
N HIS A 141 0.19 8.19 22.70
CA HIS A 141 1.43 7.64 23.21
C HIS A 141 2.54 8.26 22.36
N LYS A 142 3.49 8.96 23.02
CA LYS A 142 4.69 9.49 22.35
C LYS A 142 5.20 8.37 21.48
N GLU A 143 5.17 8.57 20.15
CA GLU A 143 5.52 7.53 19.20
C GLU A 143 6.89 6.98 19.60
N SER A 144 6.96 5.68 19.88
CA SER A 144 8.18 5.09 20.43
C SER A 144 9.35 5.34 19.48
N HIS A 145 10.39 6.02 19.98
CA HIS A 145 11.63 6.20 19.24
C HIS A 145 12.33 4.87 18.95
N MET A 146 11.95 3.78 19.64
CA MET A 146 12.45 2.43 19.42
C MET A 146 12.32 1.98 17.96
N VAL A 147 11.20 2.27 17.29
CA VAL A 147 11.02 1.89 15.88
C VAL A 147 12.06 2.59 15.01
N THR A 148 12.33 3.87 15.27
CA THR A 148 13.34 4.63 14.51
C THR A 148 14.75 4.13 14.81
N PHE A 149 15.03 3.79 16.08
CA PHE A 149 16.29 3.16 16.49
C PHE A 149 16.51 1.82 15.76
N PHE A 150 15.52 0.92 15.75
CA PHE A 150 15.63 -0.36 15.07
C PHE A 150 15.77 -0.21 13.55
N VAL A 151 15.08 0.75 12.92
CA VAL A 151 15.31 1.08 11.51
C VAL A 151 16.78 1.44 11.29
N GLY A 152 17.35 2.31 12.12
CA GLY A 152 18.77 2.68 12.06
C GLY A 152 19.70 1.49 12.28
N LEU A 153 19.44 0.67 13.30
CA LEU A 153 20.22 -0.52 13.62
C LEU A 153 20.23 -1.51 12.44
N PHE A 154 19.06 -1.89 11.93
CA PHE A 154 18.96 -2.82 10.80
C PHE A 154 19.55 -2.22 9.53
N THR A 155 19.43 -0.91 9.30
CA THR A 155 20.13 -0.26 8.18
C THR A 155 21.64 -0.39 8.33
N GLY A 156 22.18 -0.15 9.53
CA GLY A 156 23.60 -0.33 9.84
C GLY A 156 24.05 -1.78 9.65
N CYS A 157 23.30 -2.75 10.18
CA CYS A 157 23.57 -4.18 10.01
C CYS A 157 23.54 -4.60 8.53
N PHE A 158 22.56 -4.13 7.76
CA PHE A 158 22.50 -4.40 6.33
C PHE A 158 23.75 -3.88 5.61
N MET A 159 24.15 -2.62 5.86
CA MET A 159 25.32 -2.03 5.22
C MET A 159 26.61 -2.77 5.58
N THR A 160 26.79 -3.16 6.85
CA THR A 160 27.98 -3.92 7.27
C THR A 160 28.00 -5.32 6.69
N LEU A 161 26.88 -6.05 6.76
CA LEU A 161 26.77 -7.39 6.17
C LEU A 161 26.95 -7.37 4.65
N PHE A 162 26.47 -6.32 3.97
CA PHE A 162 26.64 -6.18 2.53
C PHE A 162 28.10 -5.94 2.17
N SER A 163 28.82 -5.10 2.92
CA SER A 163 30.27 -4.92 2.75
C SER A 163 31.03 -6.22 2.99
N VAL A 164 30.70 -6.98 4.04
CA VAL A 164 31.29 -8.31 4.31
C VAL A 164 31.00 -9.27 3.15
N TYR A 165 29.76 -9.33 2.68
CA TYR A 165 29.39 -10.15 1.53
C TYR A 165 30.20 -9.78 0.28
N ALA A 166 30.35 -8.49 -0.03
CA ALA A 166 31.11 -8.02 -1.18
C ALA A 166 32.60 -8.42 -1.11
N ILE A 167 33.21 -8.30 0.08
CA ILE A 167 34.59 -8.74 0.32
C ILE A 167 34.70 -10.25 0.14
N LEU A 168 33.83 -11.04 0.78
CA LEU A 168 33.84 -12.50 0.67
C LEU A 168 33.63 -12.99 -0.77
N ALA A 169 32.70 -12.37 -1.50
CA ALA A 169 32.41 -12.70 -2.89
C ALA A 169 33.62 -12.40 -3.81
N HIS A 170 34.34 -11.29 -3.56
CA HIS A 170 35.56 -10.96 -4.28
C HIS A 170 36.70 -11.96 -3.96
N MET A 171 36.92 -12.27 -2.68
CA MET A 171 37.97 -13.20 -2.25
C MET A 171 37.73 -14.64 -2.70
N SER A 172 36.47 -15.04 -2.89
CA SER A 172 36.09 -16.39 -3.32
C SER A 172 36.11 -16.58 -4.85
N GLU A 173 36.66 -15.61 -5.61
CA GLU A 173 36.66 -15.59 -7.09
C GLU A 173 35.30 -15.95 -7.70
N MET A 174 34.22 -15.55 -7.03
CA MET A 174 32.90 -16.10 -7.30
C MET A 174 32.25 -15.52 -8.57
N LEU A 175 32.84 -14.44 -9.10
CA LEU A 175 32.52 -13.85 -10.41
C LEU A 175 33.25 -14.55 -11.57
N SER A 176 34.11 -15.54 -11.31
CA SER A 176 34.78 -16.31 -12.36
C SER A 176 33.80 -17.21 -13.12
N PRO A 177 33.91 -17.32 -14.46
CA PRO A 177 32.89 -17.93 -15.32
C PRO A 177 32.69 -19.44 -15.11
N VAL A 178 33.60 -20.15 -14.43
CA VAL A 178 33.54 -21.61 -14.24
C VAL A 178 32.79 -21.99 -12.95
N THR A 179 33.02 -21.28 -11.84
CA THR A 179 32.40 -21.52 -10.53
C THR A 179 31.11 -20.71 -10.31
N GLY A 180 30.94 -19.61 -11.02
CA GLY A 180 29.79 -18.69 -10.87
C GLY A 180 28.47 -19.18 -11.46
N THR A 181 28.47 -20.13 -12.40
CA THR A 181 27.26 -20.54 -13.15
C THR A 181 26.19 -21.17 -12.25
N GLY A 182 26.57 -22.10 -11.38
CA GLY A 182 25.63 -22.74 -10.44
C GLY A 182 25.09 -21.76 -9.38
N TYR A 183 25.95 -20.88 -8.84
CA TYR A 183 25.55 -19.88 -7.85
C TYR A 183 24.57 -18.85 -8.43
N MET A 184 24.86 -18.36 -9.64
CA MET A 184 23.98 -17.43 -10.34
C MET A 184 22.63 -18.08 -10.66
N GLU A 185 22.53 -19.40 -10.75
CA GLU A 185 21.26 -20.08 -11.05
C GLU A 185 20.42 -20.38 -9.82
N THR A 186 21.02 -20.56 -8.64
CA THR A 186 20.30 -20.90 -7.40
C THR A 186 20.11 -19.71 -6.47
N VAL A 187 21.18 -18.98 -6.17
CA VAL A 187 21.19 -17.96 -5.13
C VAL A 187 20.71 -16.62 -5.66
N TYR A 188 21.15 -16.27 -6.87
CA TYR A 188 20.82 -14.98 -7.48
C TYR A 188 19.32 -14.74 -7.71
N PRO A 189 18.50 -15.70 -8.19
CA PRO A 189 17.06 -15.46 -8.35
C PRO A 189 16.36 -15.18 -7.02
N VAL A 190 16.72 -15.91 -5.96
CA VAL A 190 16.12 -15.72 -4.63
C VAL A 190 16.51 -14.38 -4.04
N PHE A 191 17.79 -14.02 -4.13
CA PHE A 191 18.27 -12.72 -3.67
C PHE A 191 17.63 -11.58 -4.47
N SER A 192 17.56 -11.69 -5.79
CA SER A 192 16.94 -10.70 -6.67
C SER A 192 15.46 -10.51 -6.32
N MET A 193 14.72 -11.60 -6.07
CA MET A 193 13.34 -11.54 -5.60
C MET A 193 13.20 -10.76 -4.29
N PHE A 194 14.01 -11.08 -3.27
CA PHE A 194 13.96 -10.37 -1.98
C PHE A 194 14.43 -8.92 -2.05
N ALA A 195 15.43 -8.63 -2.89
CA ALA A 195 15.93 -7.28 -3.10
C ALA A 195 14.89 -6.41 -3.81
N LEU A 196 14.23 -6.91 -4.85
CA LEU A 196 13.13 -6.21 -5.53
C LEU A 196 11.92 -6.01 -4.59
N LEU A 197 11.57 -7.01 -3.78
CA LEU A 197 10.51 -6.90 -2.78
C LEU A 197 10.82 -5.78 -1.77
N SER A 198 12.05 -5.78 -1.26
CA SER A 198 12.49 -4.79 -0.28
C SER A 198 12.58 -3.39 -0.87
N LEU A 199 13.11 -3.25 -2.09
CA LEU A 199 13.11 -1.97 -2.81
C LEU A 199 11.69 -1.43 -2.99
N HIS A 200 10.73 -2.29 -3.30
CA HIS A 200 9.33 -1.88 -3.42
C HIS A 200 8.74 -1.44 -2.09
N LEU A 201 9.01 -2.16 -0.99
CA LEU A 201 8.60 -1.76 0.36
C LEU A 201 9.25 -0.44 0.79
N PHE A 202 10.52 -0.23 0.44
CA PHE A 202 11.22 1.03 0.65
C PHE A 202 10.55 2.18 -0.10
N MET A 203 10.29 2.00 -1.40
CA MET A 203 9.59 3.00 -2.22
C MET A 203 8.17 3.27 -1.68
N TYR A 204 7.47 2.25 -1.20
CA TYR A 204 6.17 2.44 -0.54
C TYR A 204 6.31 3.22 0.79
N GLY A 205 7.35 2.94 1.58
CA GLY A 205 7.71 3.73 2.78
C GLY A 205 7.97 5.21 2.47
N CYS A 206 8.73 5.49 1.41
CA CYS A 206 8.95 6.85 0.90
C CYS A 206 7.64 7.53 0.49
N ASN A 207 6.76 6.82 -0.21
CA ASN A 207 5.43 7.31 -0.58
C ASN A 207 4.59 7.66 0.66
N LEU A 208 4.48 6.75 1.65
CA LEU A 208 3.77 7.01 2.90
C LEU A 208 4.33 8.22 3.66
N PHE A 209 5.66 8.35 3.71
CA PHE A 209 6.33 9.50 4.33
C PHE A 209 5.96 10.80 3.62
N MET A 210 6.04 10.82 2.29
CA MET A 210 5.75 11.99 1.48
C MET A 210 4.27 12.39 1.54
N TRP A 211 3.35 11.42 1.46
CA TRP A 211 1.92 11.67 1.61
C TRP A 211 1.60 12.25 2.99
N LYS A 212 2.17 11.68 4.07
CA LYS A 212 2.01 12.23 5.43
C LYS A 212 2.56 13.66 5.53
N ARG A 213 3.77 13.91 5.02
CA ARG A 213 4.42 15.23 5.07
C ARG A 213 3.65 16.28 4.28
N LYS A 214 3.03 15.89 3.16
CA LYS A 214 2.23 16.76 2.30
C LYS A 214 0.74 16.79 2.66
N ARG A 215 0.35 16.14 3.77
CA ARG A 215 -1.04 16.06 4.27
C ARG A 215 -2.03 15.49 3.25
N ILE A 216 -1.58 14.57 2.41
CA ILE A 216 -2.43 13.81 1.50
C ILE A 216 -3.16 12.74 2.30
N SER A 217 -4.49 12.70 2.22
CA SER A 217 -5.35 11.78 3.00
C SER A 217 -5.37 10.36 2.44
N TYR A 218 -4.21 9.71 2.36
CA TYR A 218 -4.08 8.37 1.77
C TYR A 218 -4.89 7.28 2.50
N ASN A 219 -5.02 7.36 3.83
CA ASN A 219 -5.88 6.42 4.59
C ASN A 219 -7.35 6.52 4.17
N PHE A 220 -7.83 7.72 3.85
CA PHE A 220 -9.18 7.90 3.34
C PHE A 220 -9.32 7.35 1.91
N ILE A 221 -8.36 7.66 1.04
CA ILE A 221 -8.35 7.21 -0.37
C ILE A 221 -8.32 5.68 -0.48
N PHE A 222 -7.55 5.01 0.38
CA PHE A 222 -7.48 3.54 0.43
C PHE A 222 -8.50 2.89 1.36
N GLU A 223 -9.36 3.68 2.01
CA GLU A 223 -10.33 3.20 3.02
C GLU A 223 -9.68 2.39 4.15
N PHE A 224 -8.45 2.73 4.53
CA PHE A 224 -7.74 2.12 5.64
C PHE A 224 -8.21 2.68 6.98
N GLN A 225 -8.39 1.79 7.95
CA GLN A 225 -8.69 2.19 9.33
C GLN A 225 -7.45 2.86 9.95
N PRO A 226 -7.55 4.09 10.50
CA PRO A 226 -6.40 4.83 11.01
C PRO A 226 -5.57 4.10 12.08
N ASN A 227 -6.23 3.24 12.88
CA ASN A 227 -5.60 2.53 13.99
C ASN A 227 -4.85 1.25 13.57
N THR A 228 -5.05 0.77 12.35
CA THR A 228 -4.41 -0.44 11.82
C THR A 228 -3.62 -0.20 10.54
N ALA A 229 -3.72 1.00 9.98
CA ALA A 229 -2.95 1.42 8.81
C ALA A 229 -1.44 1.38 9.11
N LEU A 230 -0.69 0.83 8.15
CA LEU A 230 0.77 0.78 8.22
C LEU A 230 1.35 2.20 8.19
N LYS A 231 2.21 2.54 9.16
CA LYS A 231 2.93 3.83 9.17
C LYS A 231 4.20 3.72 8.33
N TYR A 232 4.70 4.85 7.84
CA TYR A 232 5.95 4.90 7.08
C TYR A 232 7.17 4.35 7.85
N ARG A 233 7.25 4.58 9.16
CA ARG A 233 8.33 4.03 10.02
C ARG A 233 8.26 2.51 10.10
N ASP A 234 7.05 1.94 10.19
CA ASP A 234 6.84 0.49 10.20
C ASP A 234 7.20 -0.13 8.85
N ALA A 235 6.85 0.53 7.74
CA ALA A 235 7.23 0.09 6.40
C ALA A 235 8.76 0.06 6.22
N PHE A 236 9.45 1.11 6.68
CA PHE A 236 10.92 1.12 6.68
C PHE A 236 11.51 0.02 7.57
N LEU A 237 10.94 -0.20 8.77
CA LEU A 237 11.41 -1.27 9.67
C LEU A 237 11.31 -2.64 9.00
N ILE A 238 10.13 -2.97 8.44
CA ILE A 238 9.92 -4.23 7.71
C ILE A 238 10.95 -4.38 6.58
N CYS A 239 11.16 -3.33 5.79
CA CYS A 239 12.13 -3.32 4.71
C CYS A 239 13.57 -3.55 5.20
N THR A 240 14.04 -2.79 6.19
CA THR A 240 15.43 -2.89 6.67
C THR A 240 15.71 -4.20 7.38
N SER A 241 14.73 -4.73 8.13
CA SER A 241 14.84 -6.04 8.77
C SER A 241 14.88 -7.16 7.73
N LEU A 242 14.04 -7.10 6.69
CA LEU A 242 14.05 -8.08 5.59
C LEU A 242 15.39 -8.07 4.86
N MET A 243 15.91 -6.89 4.48
CA MET A 243 17.21 -6.76 3.82
C MET A 243 18.35 -7.30 4.68
N SER A 244 18.36 -6.98 5.98
CA SER A 244 19.38 -7.49 6.91
C SER A 244 19.35 -9.01 7.01
N ALA A 245 18.15 -9.61 7.11
CA ALA A 245 17.99 -11.06 7.18
C ALA A 245 18.45 -11.75 5.89
N VAL A 246 18.11 -11.17 4.73
CA VAL A 246 18.48 -11.70 3.42
C VAL A 246 19.99 -11.65 3.21
N VAL A 247 20.64 -10.50 3.46
CA VAL A 247 22.10 -10.40 3.31
C VAL A 247 22.83 -11.22 4.38
N GLY A 248 22.31 -11.28 5.60
CA GLY A 248 22.83 -12.18 6.63
C GLY A 248 22.80 -13.65 6.18
N ALA A 249 21.70 -14.09 5.57
CA ALA A 249 21.60 -15.43 4.99
C ALA A 249 22.60 -15.65 3.84
N LEU A 250 22.86 -14.64 3.01
CA LEU A 250 23.90 -14.72 1.96
C LEU A 250 25.31 -14.84 2.53
N VAL A 251 25.64 -14.06 3.57
CA VAL A 251 26.95 -14.14 4.24
C VAL A 251 27.14 -15.54 4.85
N ILE A 252 26.12 -16.06 5.53
CA ILE A 252 26.14 -17.43 6.08
C ILE A 252 26.31 -18.46 4.95
N HIS A 253 25.58 -18.31 3.85
CA HIS A 253 25.70 -19.19 2.67
C HIS A 253 27.13 -19.22 2.14
N LEU A 254 27.77 -18.05 1.95
CA LEU A 254 29.16 -17.97 1.48
C LEU A 254 30.15 -18.60 2.46
N ILE A 255 30.03 -18.32 3.77
CA ILE A 255 30.92 -18.88 4.79
C ILE A 255 30.82 -20.40 4.86
N LEU A 256 29.60 -20.95 4.79
CA LEU A 256 29.42 -22.40 4.80
C LEU A 256 29.99 -23.04 3.53
N ARG A 257 29.82 -22.38 2.37
CA ARG A 257 30.39 -22.85 1.11
C ARG A 257 31.92 -22.82 1.12
N SER A 258 32.54 -21.79 1.67
CA SER A 258 34.01 -21.70 1.78
C SER A 258 34.59 -22.72 2.75
N ASN A 259 33.82 -23.12 3.77
CA ASN A 259 34.24 -24.14 4.75
C ASN A 259 34.01 -25.59 4.27
N GLY A 260 33.64 -25.81 3.00
CA GLY A 260 33.53 -27.15 2.42
C GLY A 260 32.28 -27.95 2.84
N PHE A 261 31.24 -27.29 3.35
CA PHE A 261 29.96 -27.96 3.61
C PHE A 261 29.31 -28.43 2.29
N SER A 262 28.50 -29.48 2.38
CA SER A 262 27.84 -30.06 1.20
C SER A 262 26.97 -29.03 0.47
N ALA A 263 27.13 -28.93 -0.85
CA ALA A 263 26.40 -27.96 -1.67
C ALA A 263 24.87 -28.09 -1.53
N SER A 264 24.36 -29.32 -1.34
CA SER A 264 22.94 -29.59 -1.15
C SER A 264 22.37 -29.00 0.14
N GLN A 265 23.13 -28.97 1.24
CA GLN A 265 22.71 -28.35 2.50
C GLN A 265 22.78 -26.82 2.42
N VAL A 266 23.82 -26.29 1.79
CA VAL A 266 24.05 -24.84 1.70
C VAL A 266 23.07 -24.17 0.74
N ASP A 267 22.79 -24.78 -0.42
CA ASP A 267 21.84 -24.25 -1.41
C ASP A 267 20.36 -24.35 -0.96
N ALA A 268 20.08 -25.00 0.18
CA ALA A 268 18.76 -25.00 0.81
C ALA A 268 18.42 -23.68 1.51
N ILE A 269 19.44 -22.91 1.95
CA ILE A 269 19.28 -21.71 2.79
C ILE A 269 18.31 -20.67 2.17
N PRO A 270 18.43 -20.30 0.88
CA PRO A 270 17.51 -19.33 0.28
C PRO A 270 16.05 -19.82 0.25
N GLY A 271 15.82 -21.13 0.12
CA GLY A 271 14.49 -21.74 0.17
C GLY A 271 13.89 -21.74 1.55
N VAL A 272 14.70 -22.06 2.57
CA VAL A 272 14.28 -21.97 3.98
C VAL A 272 13.88 -20.53 4.30
N LEU A 273 14.62 -19.53 3.82
CA LEU A 273 14.27 -18.12 3.99
C LEU A 273 12.92 -17.78 3.33
N LEU A 274 12.67 -18.26 2.10
CA LEU A 274 11.38 -18.10 1.42
C LEU A 274 10.24 -18.78 2.19
N LEU A 275 10.45 -20.00 2.69
CA LEU A 275 9.46 -20.71 3.51
C LEU A 275 9.14 -19.96 4.80
N ILE A 276 10.15 -19.43 5.50
CA ILE A 276 9.96 -18.60 6.70
C ILE A 276 9.14 -17.36 6.35
N PHE A 277 9.46 -16.67 5.25
CA PHE A 277 8.71 -15.49 4.81
C PHE A 277 7.24 -15.82 4.53
N MET A 278 6.97 -16.92 3.81
CA MET A 278 5.61 -17.38 3.49
C MET A 278 4.84 -17.81 4.75
N ALA A 279 5.50 -18.51 5.67
CA ALA A 279 4.92 -18.91 6.96
C ALA A 279 4.56 -17.68 7.80
N ILE A 280 5.44 -16.66 7.86
CA ILE A 280 5.13 -15.38 8.53
C ILE A 280 3.96 -14.69 7.82
N LEU A 281 3.89 -14.69 6.49
CA LEU A 281 2.82 -14.01 5.77
C LEU A 281 1.42 -14.55 6.15
N ILE A 282 1.29 -15.88 6.21
CA ILE A 282 0.01 -16.59 6.44
C ILE A 282 -0.28 -16.81 7.93
N CYS A 283 0.71 -16.61 8.81
CA CYS A 283 0.60 -16.86 10.24
C CYS A 283 -0.64 -16.21 10.89
N PRO A 284 -1.50 -16.98 11.60
CA PRO A 284 -2.73 -16.48 12.21
C PRO A 284 -2.50 -15.76 13.54
N PHE A 285 -1.36 -15.97 14.18
CA PHE A 285 -1.03 -15.36 15.46
C PHE A 285 -0.83 -13.85 15.32
N ASN A 286 -1.10 -13.10 16.41
CA ASN A 286 -0.97 -11.64 16.45
C ASN A 286 0.50 -11.19 16.58
N ILE A 287 1.33 -11.64 15.65
CA ILE A 287 2.76 -11.40 15.55
C ILE A 287 3.02 -10.72 14.19
N PHE A 288 4.01 -9.82 14.10
CA PHE A 288 4.45 -9.18 12.85
C PHE A 288 3.30 -8.56 12.01
N TYR A 289 2.66 -7.52 12.53
CA TYR A 289 1.68 -6.71 11.79
C TYR A 289 0.51 -7.51 11.17
N ARG A 290 -0.10 -8.41 11.95
CA ARG A 290 -1.23 -9.29 11.52
C ARG A 290 -2.27 -8.56 10.66
N SER A 291 -2.75 -7.39 11.09
CA SER A 291 -3.77 -6.64 10.34
C SER A 291 -3.31 -6.27 8.92
N THR A 292 -2.05 -5.88 8.76
CA THR A 292 -1.47 -5.53 7.45
C THR A 292 -1.31 -6.76 6.58
N ARG A 293 -0.82 -7.88 7.13
CA ARG A 293 -0.66 -9.15 6.39
C ARG A 293 -2.00 -9.67 5.86
N TYR A 294 -3.01 -9.71 6.71
CA TYR A 294 -4.35 -10.15 6.31
C TYR A 294 -5.01 -9.18 5.32
N CYS A 295 -4.77 -7.88 5.45
CA CYS A 295 -5.19 -6.91 4.45
C CYS A 295 -4.52 -7.19 3.09
N PHE A 296 -3.21 -7.45 3.08
CA PHE A 296 -2.47 -7.81 1.88
C PHE A 296 -3.01 -9.09 1.24
N ILE A 297 -3.17 -10.17 2.02
CA ILE A 297 -3.73 -11.44 1.52
C ILE A 297 -5.13 -11.25 0.95
N ARG A 298 -5.99 -10.48 1.63
CA ARG A 298 -7.34 -10.15 1.14
C ARG A 298 -7.30 -9.43 -0.20
N VAL A 299 -6.39 -8.46 -0.36
CA VAL A 299 -6.23 -7.71 -1.60
C VAL A 299 -5.71 -8.62 -2.71
N ILE A 300 -4.68 -9.45 -2.46
CA ILE A 300 -4.18 -10.42 -3.45
C ILE A 300 -5.29 -11.38 -3.88
N ARG A 301 -6.08 -11.91 -2.94
CA ARG A 301 -7.26 -12.73 -3.25
C ARG A 301 -8.25 -11.98 -4.15
N ASN A 302 -8.60 -10.75 -3.80
CA ASN A 302 -9.52 -9.94 -4.62
C ASN A 302 -8.97 -9.71 -6.03
N ILE A 303 -7.66 -9.54 -6.20
CA ILE A 303 -6.99 -9.39 -7.51
C ILE A 303 -7.08 -10.70 -8.31
N VAL A 304 -6.74 -11.83 -7.72
CA VAL A 304 -6.79 -13.13 -8.40
C VAL A 304 -8.21 -13.45 -8.86
N PHE A 305 -9.21 -13.11 -8.05
CA PHE A 305 -10.63 -13.34 -8.32
C PHE A 305 -11.38 -12.07 -8.76
N SER A 306 -10.69 -11.13 -9.42
CA SER A 306 -11.21 -9.81 -9.81
C SER A 306 -12.60 -9.79 -10.47
N PRO A 307 -13.02 -10.78 -11.29
CA PRO A 307 -14.37 -10.79 -11.87
C PRO A 307 -15.48 -10.96 -10.81
N LEU A 308 -15.17 -11.57 -9.67
CA LEU A 308 -16.14 -12.01 -8.67
C LEU A 308 -16.36 -11.00 -7.53
N TYR A 309 -15.48 -10.01 -7.40
CA TYR A 309 -15.51 -9.04 -6.29
C TYR A 309 -15.63 -7.61 -6.81
N LYS A 310 -16.27 -6.75 -6.01
CA LYS A 310 -16.26 -5.31 -6.26
C LYS A 310 -14.82 -4.78 -6.12
N VAL A 311 -14.35 -4.10 -7.16
CA VAL A 311 -12.98 -3.58 -7.23
C VAL A 311 -12.86 -2.28 -6.45
N LEU A 312 -12.08 -2.27 -5.37
CA LEU A 312 -11.78 -1.07 -4.59
C LEU A 312 -10.51 -0.37 -5.09
N MET A 313 -10.29 0.87 -4.67
CA MET A 313 -9.07 1.65 -4.98
C MET A 313 -7.80 0.87 -4.65
N VAL A 314 -7.76 0.25 -3.46
CA VAL A 314 -6.60 -0.53 -3.01
C VAL A 314 -6.34 -1.76 -3.90
N ASP A 315 -7.39 -2.39 -4.43
CA ASP A 315 -7.26 -3.62 -5.23
C ASP A 315 -6.61 -3.33 -6.58
N PHE A 316 -7.05 -2.28 -7.28
CA PHE A 316 -6.43 -1.92 -8.55
C PHE A 316 -5.08 -1.22 -8.39
N PHE A 317 -4.90 -0.43 -7.33
CA PHE A 317 -3.60 0.19 -7.01
C PHE A 317 -2.53 -0.87 -6.75
N MET A 318 -2.88 -1.93 -5.99
CA MET A 318 -1.98 -3.05 -5.73
C MET A 318 -1.73 -3.89 -6.99
N ALA A 319 -2.75 -4.15 -7.79
CA ALA A 319 -2.57 -4.88 -9.05
C ALA A 319 -1.67 -4.11 -10.04
N ASP A 320 -1.70 -2.77 -10.04
CA ASP A 320 -0.74 -1.97 -10.81
C ASP A 320 0.69 -2.13 -10.31
N GLN A 321 0.90 -2.34 -9.00
CA GLN A 321 2.22 -2.69 -8.48
C GLN A 321 2.70 -4.05 -9.03
N LEU A 322 1.80 -5.04 -9.11
CA LEU A 322 2.11 -6.38 -9.62
C LEU A 322 2.58 -6.35 -11.08
N THR A 323 2.06 -5.42 -11.91
CA THR A 323 2.53 -5.27 -13.31
C THR A 323 4.00 -4.87 -13.40
N SER A 324 4.52 -4.19 -12.38
CA SER A 324 5.93 -3.78 -12.27
C SER A 324 6.78 -4.82 -11.52
N GLN A 325 6.17 -5.90 -11.01
CA GLN A 325 6.82 -6.97 -10.26
C GLN A 325 6.89 -8.29 -11.04
N ILE A 326 6.67 -8.27 -12.35
CA ILE A 326 6.79 -9.47 -13.19
C ILE A 326 8.15 -10.16 -12.99
N PRO A 327 9.31 -9.48 -13.02
CA PRO A 327 10.60 -10.13 -12.78
C PRO A 327 10.66 -10.84 -11.42
N LEU A 328 10.12 -10.23 -10.36
CA LEU A 328 10.02 -10.86 -9.04
C LEU A 328 9.17 -12.13 -9.09
N LEU A 329 7.99 -12.09 -9.73
CA LEU A 329 7.11 -13.25 -9.86
C LEU A 329 7.77 -14.39 -10.64
N ARG A 330 8.54 -14.07 -11.68
CA ARG A 330 9.34 -15.02 -12.48
C ARG A 330 10.43 -15.68 -11.65
N HIS A 331 11.14 -14.90 -10.83
CA HIS A 331 12.13 -15.45 -9.90
C HIS A 331 11.47 -16.33 -8.83
N MET A 332 10.29 -15.95 -8.33
CA MET A 332 9.53 -16.75 -7.37
C MET A 332 9.12 -18.11 -7.96
N GLU A 333 8.65 -18.14 -9.21
CA GLU A 333 8.36 -19.40 -9.93
C GLU A 333 9.62 -20.26 -10.08
N SER A 334 10.71 -19.67 -10.58
CA SER A 334 11.98 -20.38 -10.79
C SER A 334 12.45 -21.02 -9.48
N THR A 335 12.36 -20.25 -8.39
CA THR A 335 12.69 -20.69 -7.04
C THR A 335 11.77 -21.83 -6.58
N ALA A 336 10.45 -21.69 -6.76
CA ALA A 336 9.50 -22.73 -6.40
C ALA A 336 9.72 -24.03 -7.18
N CYS A 337 9.97 -23.97 -8.49
CA CYS A 337 10.30 -25.14 -9.30
C CYS A 337 11.55 -25.84 -8.78
N TYR A 338 12.59 -25.07 -8.47
CA TYR A 338 13.85 -25.60 -7.94
C TYR A 338 13.65 -26.38 -6.63
N PHE A 339 12.86 -25.83 -5.70
CA PHE A 339 12.58 -26.49 -4.41
C PHE A 339 11.61 -27.68 -4.52
N LEU A 340 10.56 -27.58 -5.34
CA LEU A 340 9.53 -28.61 -5.45
C LEU A 340 9.97 -29.84 -6.26
N SER A 341 10.82 -29.66 -7.28
CA SER A 341 11.28 -30.75 -8.15
C SER A 341 12.29 -31.69 -7.50
N GLY A 342 12.71 -31.44 -6.25
CA GLY A 342 13.76 -32.23 -5.59
C GLY A 342 15.14 -32.07 -6.26
N SER A 343 15.31 -31.08 -7.15
CA SER A 343 16.58 -30.76 -7.82
C SER A 343 17.71 -30.41 -6.84
N LEU A 344 17.38 -30.18 -5.56
CA LEU A 344 18.30 -30.08 -4.43
C LEU A 344 19.14 -31.36 -4.22
N ARG A 345 18.58 -32.53 -4.57
CA ARG A 345 19.19 -33.85 -4.36
C ARG A 345 19.96 -34.35 -5.58
N THR A 346 19.61 -33.87 -6.77
CA THR A 346 20.16 -34.37 -8.06
C THR A 346 21.01 -33.34 -8.80
N HIS A 347 21.04 -32.07 -8.39
CA HIS A 347 21.77 -30.97 -9.04
C HIS A 347 21.47 -30.80 -10.55
N GLN A 348 20.30 -31.26 -11.01
CA GLN A 348 19.89 -31.15 -12.42
C GLN A 348 19.12 -29.85 -12.69
N PHE A 349 19.86 -28.74 -12.82
CA PHE A 349 19.32 -27.39 -13.07
C PHE A 349 18.46 -27.28 -14.35
N ASN A 350 18.70 -28.16 -15.34
CA ASN A 350 18.02 -28.13 -16.64
C ASN A 350 16.53 -28.50 -16.58
N THR A 351 16.09 -29.19 -15.53
CA THR A 351 14.69 -29.64 -15.38
C THR A 351 13.73 -28.46 -15.26
N CYS A 352 14.14 -27.38 -14.57
CA CYS A 352 13.38 -26.14 -14.39
C CYS A 352 13.70 -25.06 -15.44
N LYS A 353 14.21 -25.45 -16.61
CA LYS A 353 14.46 -24.53 -17.74
C LYS A 353 13.97 -25.05 -19.09
N SER A 354 14.04 -26.36 -19.30
CA SER A 354 13.81 -26.99 -20.61
C SER A 354 12.43 -27.63 -20.79
N GLY A 355 11.68 -27.85 -19.69
CA GLY A 355 10.37 -28.48 -19.76
C GLY A 355 9.31 -27.58 -20.41
N LYS A 356 8.53 -28.14 -21.35
CA LYS A 356 7.39 -27.44 -21.99
C LYS A 356 6.45 -26.84 -20.93
N LEU A 357 6.09 -27.63 -19.91
CA LEU A 357 5.23 -27.19 -18.81
C LEU A 357 5.79 -25.97 -18.06
N TYR A 358 7.09 -25.94 -17.79
CA TYR A 358 7.74 -24.81 -17.13
C TYR A 358 7.67 -23.55 -18.00
N ARG A 359 7.89 -23.69 -19.32
CA ARG A 359 7.79 -22.56 -20.26
C ARG A 359 6.35 -22.02 -20.37
N GLU A 360 5.34 -22.88 -20.33
CA GLU A 360 3.93 -22.45 -20.34
C GLU A 360 3.55 -21.75 -19.02
N LEU A 361 3.90 -22.33 -17.87
CA LEU A 361 3.70 -21.70 -16.56
C LEU A 361 4.39 -20.33 -16.48
N ALA A 362 5.57 -20.26 -17.08
CA ALA A 362 6.36 -19.06 -17.16
C ALA A 362 5.63 -17.91 -17.86
N TYR A 363 4.99 -18.22 -18.98
CA TYR A 363 4.14 -17.26 -19.68
C TYR A 363 2.90 -16.92 -18.87
N VAL A 364 2.21 -17.89 -18.27
CA VAL A 364 1.03 -17.61 -17.43
C VAL A 364 1.36 -16.59 -16.33
N ILE A 365 2.50 -16.74 -15.64
CA ILE A 365 2.92 -15.84 -14.57
C ILE A 365 3.30 -14.44 -15.10
N SER A 366 3.94 -14.35 -16.27
CA SER A 366 4.24 -13.06 -16.92
C SER A 366 2.98 -12.29 -17.32
N PHE A 367 1.95 -12.98 -17.79
CA PHE A 367 0.71 -12.35 -18.27
C PHE A 367 -0.31 -12.09 -17.16
N ALA A 368 -0.25 -12.85 -16.06
CA ALA A 368 -1.23 -12.79 -14.98
C ALA A 368 -1.47 -11.37 -14.42
N PRO A 369 -0.45 -10.54 -14.13
CA PRO A 369 -0.68 -9.18 -13.64
C PRO A 369 -1.49 -8.30 -14.61
N TYR A 370 -1.20 -8.38 -15.90
CA TYR A 370 -1.93 -7.63 -16.92
C TYR A 370 -3.36 -8.15 -17.09
N TYR A 371 -3.55 -9.47 -17.08
CA TYR A 371 -4.85 -10.10 -17.13
C TYR A 371 -5.72 -9.67 -15.94
N TRP A 372 -5.19 -9.74 -14.71
CA TRP A 372 -5.95 -9.30 -13.53
C TRP A 372 -6.36 -7.83 -13.62
N ARG A 373 -5.49 -6.94 -14.10
CA ARG A 373 -5.85 -5.54 -14.34
C ARG A 373 -6.93 -5.38 -15.41
N ALA A 374 -6.83 -6.11 -16.52
CA ALA A 374 -7.86 -6.10 -17.56
C ALA A 374 -9.21 -6.55 -17.00
N MET A 375 -9.24 -7.65 -16.22
CA MET A 375 -10.47 -8.15 -15.60
C MET A 375 -11.05 -7.17 -14.58
N GLN A 376 -10.23 -6.50 -13.78
CA GLN A 376 -10.70 -5.44 -12.88
C GLN A 376 -11.33 -4.27 -13.64
N CYS A 377 -10.73 -3.86 -14.75
CA CYS A 377 -11.27 -2.79 -15.58
C CYS A 377 -12.59 -3.21 -16.24
N GLY A 378 -12.68 -4.45 -16.74
CA GLY A 378 -13.91 -5.02 -17.28
C GLY A 378 -15.02 -5.08 -16.22
N ARG A 379 -14.69 -5.53 -15.01
CA ARG A 379 -15.64 -5.57 -13.89
C ARG A 379 -16.17 -4.18 -13.54
N ARG A 380 -15.30 -3.17 -13.46
CA ARG A 380 -15.71 -1.78 -13.19
C ARG A 380 -16.52 -1.18 -14.33
N TRP A 381 -16.24 -1.54 -15.57
CA TRP A 381 -17.08 -1.14 -16.69
C TRP A 381 -18.50 -1.71 -16.58
N VAL A 382 -18.63 -2.99 -16.21
CA VAL A 382 -19.94 -3.62 -15.96
C VAL A 382 -20.67 -2.95 -14.78
N ASP A 383 -19.96 -2.61 -13.70
CA ASP A 383 -20.59 -2.02 -12.51
C ASP A 383 -20.93 -0.52 -12.69
N GLU A 384 -20.04 0.27 -13.32
CA GLU A 384 -20.13 1.74 -13.38
C GLU A 384 -20.56 2.29 -14.75
N HIS A 385 -20.54 1.47 -15.81
CA HIS A 385 -20.84 1.85 -17.21
C HIS A 385 -20.01 3.02 -17.78
N ASP A 386 -18.88 3.36 -17.15
CA ASP A 386 -17.98 4.42 -17.62
C ASP A 386 -17.03 3.89 -18.72
N PRO A 387 -17.03 4.48 -19.93
CA PRO A 387 -16.15 4.06 -21.03
C PRO A 387 -14.66 4.25 -20.72
N ASN A 388 -14.29 5.07 -19.74
CA ASN A 388 -12.90 5.16 -19.28
C ASN A 388 -12.39 3.81 -18.77
N HIS A 389 -13.23 2.97 -18.16
CA HIS A 389 -12.81 1.65 -17.69
C HIS A 389 -12.50 0.71 -18.85
N LEU A 390 -13.28 0.78 -19.94
CA LEU A 390 -13.01 0.02 -21.15
C LEU A 390 -11.72 0.49 -21.85
N ALA A 391 -11.47 1.80 -21.90
CA ALA A 391 -10.20 2.33 -22.37
C ALA A 391 -9.02 1.85 -21.50
N ASN A 392 -9.19 1.80 -20.17
CA ASN A 392 -8.15 1.27 -19.28
C ASN A 392 -7.89 -0.22 -19.53
N LEU A 393 -8.94 -1.00 -19.80
CA LEU A 393 -8.83 -2.41 -20.20
C LEU A 393 -7.98 -2.54 -21.48
N GLY A 394 -8.29 -1.72 -22.50
CA GLY A 394 -7.53 -1.68 -23.76
C GLY A 394 -6.03 -1.43 -23.56
N LYS A 395 -5.67 -0.56 -22.61
CA LYS A 395 -4.26 -0.34 -22.23
C LYS A 395 -3.57 -1.64 -21.80
N TYR A 396 -4.14 -2.41 -20.89
CA TYR A 396 -3.52 -3.66 -20.42
C TYR A 396 -3.52 -4.75 -21.49
N VAL A 397 -4.56 -4.84 -22.31
CA VAL A 397 -4.60 -5.74 -23.47
C VAL A 397 -3.48 -5.40 -24.46
N SER A 398 -3.23 -4.12 -24.74
CA SER A 398 -2.14 -3.70 -25.62
C SER A 398 -0.76 -4.13 -25.10
N ALA A 399 -0.55 -4.08 -23.77
CA ALA A 399 0.68 -4.56 -23.14
C ALA A 399 0.83 -6.08 -23.25
N MET A 400 -0.26 -6.84 -23.13
CA MET A 400 -0.27 -8.29 -23.34
C MET A 400 0.07 -8.63 -24.80
N VAL A 401 -0.51 -7.94 -25.77
CA VAL A 401 -0.21 -8.15 -27.20
C VAL A 401 1.27 -7.87 -27.48
N ALA A 402 1.82 -6.77 -26.96
CA ALA A 402 3.25 -6.46 -27.10
C ALA A 402 4.15 -7.54 -26.47
N ALA A 403 3.79 -8.06 -25.29
CA ALA A 403 4.51 -9.15 -24.64
C ALA A 403 4.44 -10.45 -25.48
N GLY A 404 3.27 -10.79 -26.02
CA GLY A 404 3.08 -11.96 -26.88
C GLY A 404 3.87 -11.88 -28.19
N ALA A 405 3.94 -10.69 -28.79
CA ALA A 405 4.77 -10.43 -29.96
C ALA A 405 6.26 -10.67 -29.66
N ARG A 406 6.76 -10.20 -28.50
CA ARG A 406 8.16 -10.41 -28.08
C ARG A 406 8.50 -11.88 -27.90
N ILE A 407 7.60 -12.64 -27.27
CA ILE A 407 7.76 -14.09 -27.10
C ILE A 407 7.81 -14.80 -28.45
N SER A 408 6.92 -14.41 -29.36
CA SER A 408 6.84 -14.99 -30.71
C SER A 408 8.12 -14.70 -31.51
N TYR A 409 8.65 -13.48 -31.44
CA TYR A 409 9.92 -13.10 -32.04
C TYR A 409 11.11 -13.87 -31.44
N SER A 410 11.15 -14.02 -30.12
CA SER A 410 12.22 -14.79 -29.45
C SER A 410 12.20 -16.28 -29.80
N THR A 411 11.03 -16.82 -30.16
CA THR A 411 10.89 -18.24 -30.54
C THR A 411 11.18 -18.45 -32.02
N ASN A 412 10.70 -17.54 -32.88
CA ASN A 412 10.83 -17.59 -34.32
C ASN A 412 11.32 -16.23 -34.86
N PRO A 413 12.64 -15.95 -34.78
CA PRO A 413 13.18 -14.68 -35.22
C PRO A 413 12.97 -14.51 -36.73
N SER A 414 12.16 -13.53 -37.10
CA SER A 414 11.89 -13.16 -38.50
C SER A 414 11.67 -11.65 -38.59
N THR A 415 11.87 -11.09 -39.78
CA THR A 415 11.63 -9.66 -40.03
C THR A 415 10.18 -9.26 -39.74
N VAL A 416 9.22 -10.14 -40.05
CA VAL A 416 7.79 -9.92 -39.76
C VAL A 416 7.55 -9.82 -38.26
N TRP A 417 8.08 -10.78 -37.48
CA TRP A 417 7.95 -10.76 -36.02
C TRP A 417 8.68 -9.56 -35.39
N PHE A 418 9.84 -9.17 -35.93
CA PHE A 418 10.55 -7.97 -35.49
C PHE A 418 9.73 -6.69 -35.68
N ILE A 419 9.16 -6.48 -36.88
CA ILE A 419 8.27 -5.35 -37.17
C ILE A 419 7.05 -5.39 -36.25
N THR A 420 6.46 -6.57 -36.05
CA THR A 420 5.31 -6.75 -35.15
C THR A 420 5.65 -6.34 -33.71
N VAL A 421 6.82 -6.74 -33.20
CA VAL A 421 7.29 -6.33 -31.86
C VAL A 421 7.44 -4.82 -31.77
N LEU A 422 8.04 -4.17 -32.77
CA LEU A 422 8.24 -2.72 -32.78
C LEU A 422 6.91 -1.97 -32.77
N VAL A 423 5.99 -2.31 -33.67
CA VAL A 423 4.68 -1.64 -33.78
C VAL A 423 3.84 -1.84 -32.52
N THR A 424 3.73 -3.08 -32.04
CA THR A 424 2.90 -3.39 -30.86
C THR A 424 3.51 -2.80 -29.58
N SER A 425 4.83 -2.84 -29.41
CA SER A 425 5.51 -2.23 -28.26
C SER A 425 5.40 -0.71 -28.28
N LEU A 426 5.58 -0.07 -29.44
CA LEU A 426 5.44 1.38 -29.59
C LEU A 426 4.01 1.83 -29.26
N ALA A 427 3.00 1.16 -29.83
CA ALA A 427 1.60 1.45 -29.56
C ALA A 427 1.27 1.28 -28.06
N ALA A 428 1.70 0.18 -27.45
CA ALA A 428 1.49 -0.07 -26.03
C ALA A 428 2.22 0.97 -25.15
N THR A 429 3.44 1.39 -25.51
CA THR A 429 4.19 2.42 -24.78
C THR A 429 3.50 3.78 -24.87
N VAL A 430 3.08 4.21 -26.06
CA VAL A 430 2.36 5.48 -26.24
C VAL A 430 1.05 5.49 -25.47
N TYR A 431 0.28 4.40 -25.53
CA TYR A 431 -0.99 4.29 -24.78
C TYR A 431 -0.75 4.37 -23.27
N GLN A 432 0.27 3.67 -22.77
CA GLN A 432 0.60 3.69 -21.34
C GLN A 432 1.12 5.07 -20.89
N LEU A 433 1.93 5.76 -21.70
CA LEU A 433 2.39 7.12 -21.40
C LEU A 433 1.22 8.11 -21.37
N TYR A 434 0.30 8.02 -22.34
CA TYR A 434 -0.93 8.81 -22.32
C TYR A 434 -1.72 8.55 -21.03
N TRP A 435 -1.88 7.29 -20.64
CA TRP A 435 -2.62 6.93 -19.44
C TRP A 435 -1.95 7.46 -18.17
N ASP A 436 -0.65 7.23 -18.01
CA ASP A 436 0.14 7.65 -16.85
C ASP A 436 0.04 9.18 -16.67
N PHE A 437 0.24 9.96 -17.74
CA PHE A 437 0.26 11.42 -17.63
C PHE A 437 -1.12 12.04 -17.59
N VAL A 438 -2.04 11.65 -18.47
CA VAL A 438 -3.34 12.31 -18.61
C VAL A 438 -4.37 11.78 -17.63
N LYS A 439 -4.46 10.46 -17.46
CA LYS A 439 -5.52 9.85 -16.62
C LYS A 439 -5.07 9.68 -15.18
N ASP A 440 -3.89 9.11 -14.95
CA ASP A 440 -3.43 8.79 -13.60
C ASP A 440 -2.87 10.03 -12.88
N TRP A 441 -2.03 10.82 -13.53
CA TRP A 441 -1.43 12.02 -12.93
C TRP A 441 -2.27 13.28 -13.17
N GLY A 442 -3.15 13.29 -14.18
CA GLY A 442 -3.98 14.45 -14.51
C GLY A 442 -3.21 15.62 -15.12
N LEU A 443 -2.03 15.38 -15.69
CA LEU A 443 -1.17 16.37 -16.34
C LEU A 443 -1.46 16.48 -17.85
N LEU A 444 -0.62 17.24 -18.56
CA LEU A 444 -0.70 17.51 -20.00
C LEU A 444 -2.01 18.21 -20.43
N ASN A 445 -2.60 19.01 -19.54
CA ASN A 445 -3.70 19.89 -19.91
C ASN A 445 -3.16 21.19 -20.52
N PRO A 446 -3.31 21.42 -21.84
CA PRO A 446 -2.81 22.65 -22.48
C PRO A 446 -3.57 23.90 -22.03
N LYS A 447 -4.77 23.74 -21.43
CA LYS A 447 -5.62 24.84 -20.95
C LYS A 447 -5.30 25.26 -19.50
N SER A 448 -4.37 24.59 -18.82
CA SER A 448 -3.97 24.97 -17.45
C SER A 448 -3.13 26.24 -17.46
N HIS A 449 -3.24 27.04 -16.39
CA HIS A 449 -2.35 28.17 -16.13
C HIS A 449 -0.88 27.72 -16.01
N ASN A 450 -0.65 26.50 -15.53
CA ASN A 450 0.67 25.89 -15.55
C ASN A 450 0.80 25.05 -16.82
N LEU A 451 1.63 25.49 -17.77
CA LEU A 451 1.84 24.80 -19.05
C LEU A 451 2.05 23.29 -18.83
N TRP A 452 1.15 22.47 -19.38
CA TRP A 452 1.18 20.99 -19.31
C TRP A 452 1.12 20.37 -17.91
N LEU A 453 0.86 21.16 -16.87
CA LEU A 453 0.61 20.67 -15.51
C LEU A 453 -0.85 20.93 -15.11
N ARG A 454 -1.19 20.65 -13.86
CA ARG A 454 -2.49 21.02 -13.26
C ARG A 454 -2.40 22.42 -12.66
N ASP A 455 -3.55 23.06 -12.50
CA ASP A 455 -3.65 24.35 -11.79
C ASP A 455 -3.33 24.18 -10.31
N ASP A 456 -3.91 23.15 -9.68
CA ASP A 456 -3.64 22.77 -8.30
C ASP A 456 -2.52 21.73 -8.22
N LEU A 457 -1.41 22.10 -7.56
CA LEU A 457 -0.24 21.25 -7.33
C LEU A 457 0.09 21.23 -5.83
N ILE A 458 0.31 20.04 -5.25
CA ILE A 458 0.67 19.92 -3.83
C ILE A 458 2.16 20.18 -3.61
N LEU A 459 3.00 19.85 -4.59
CA LEU A 459 4.42 20.19 -4.55
C LEU A 459 4.63 21.62 -5.07
N LYS A 460 5.21 22.48 -4.22
CA LYS A 460 5.52 23.87 -4.56
C LYS A 460 6.47 24.01 -5.77
N ASN A 461 7.43 23.09 -5.90
CA ASN A 461 8.42 23.15 -6.97
C ASN A 461 7.92 22.38 -8.20
N LYS A 462 7.64 23.12 -9.28
CA LYS A 462 7.14 22.59 -10.55
C LYS A 462 8.14 21.68 -11.26
N SER A 463 9.45 21.92 -11.08
CA SER A 463 10.51 21.14 -11.73
C SER A 463 10.45 19.66 -11.38
N ILE A 464 9.96 19.31 -10.19
CA ILE A 464 9.84 17.91 -9.75
C ILE A 464 8.87 17.13 -10.65
N TYR A 465 7.78 17.77 -11.09
CA TYR A 465 6.82 17.15 -12.02
C TYR A 465 7.45 16.91 -13.38
N TYR A 466 8.13 17.92 -13.95
CA TYR A 466 8.78 17.77 -15.26
C TYR A 466 9.90 16.73 -15.24
N VAL A 467 10.74 16.71 -14.21
CA VAL A 467 11.77 15.66 -14.03
C VAL A 467 11.12 14.28 -13.94
N SER A 468 9.98 14.16 -13.27
CA SER A 468 9.26 12.88 -13.18
C SER A 468 8.60 12.46 -14.49
N ILE A 469 8.14 13.41 -15.31
CA ILE A 469 7.65 13.15 -16.67
C ILE A 469 8.79 12.58 -17.53
N VAL A 470 9.94 13.27 -17.58
CA VAL A 470 11.11 12.83 -18.34
C VAL A 470 11.59 11.46 -17.87
N PHE A 471 11.71 11.27 -16.55
CA PHE A 471 12.11 10.01 -15.95
C PHE A 471 11.16 8.86 -16.32
N ASN A 472 9.84 9.09 -16.30
CA ASN A 472 8.86 8.07 -16.69
C ASN A 472 8.95 7.73 -18.18
N VAL A 473 9.19 8.71 -19.06
CA VAL A 473 9.39 8.47 -20.51
C VAL A 473 10.64 7.61 -20.74
N VAL A 474 11.78 8.00 -20.18
CA VAL A 474 13.05 7.27 -20.37
C VAL A 474 12.92 5.82 -19.91
N LEU A 475 12.38 5.58 -18.72
CA LEU A 475 12.23 4.22 -18.19
C LEU A 475 11.15 3.41 -18.92
N ARG A 476 10.15 4.07 -19.51
CA ARG A 476 9.13 3.37 -20.33
C ARG A 476 9.66 2.85 -21.67
N VAL A 477 10.78 3.38 -22.14
CA VAL A 477 11.45 2.94 -23.37
C VAL A 477 12.55 1.90 -23.07
N ALA A 478 12.77 1.55 -21.79
CA ALA A 478 13.78 0.57 -21.38
C ALA A 478 13.62 -0.82 -22.02
N TRP A 479 12.43 -1.19 -22.51
CA TRP A 479 12.23 -2.43 -23.26
C TRP A 479 13.04 -2.51 -24.55
N VAL A 480 13.52 -1.38 -25.09
CA VAL A 480 14.36 -1.36 -26.30
C VAL A 480 15.66 -2.15 -26.07
N GLU A 481 16.21 -2.12 -24.86
CA GLU A 481 17.40 -2.90 -24.49
C GLU A 481 17.16 -4.40 -24.74
N THR A 482 16.01 -4.92 -24.30
CA THR A 482 15.63 -6.34 -24.49
C THR A 482 15.43 -6.76 -25.95
N VAL A 483 15.32 -5.80 -26.87
CA VAL A 483 15.19 -6.06 -28.32
C VAL A 483 16.53 -5.92 -29.03
N LEU A 484 17.40 -5.03 -28.55
CA LEU A 484 18.71 -4.77 -29.16
C LEU A 484 19.75 -5.85 -28.86
N ASN A 485 19.52 -6.74 -27.88
CA ASN A 485 20.37 -7.90 -27.55
C ASN A 485 21.86 -7.55 -27.61
N PHE A 486 22.29 -6.57 -26.81
CA PHE A 486 23.70 -6.25 -26.67
C PHE A 486 24.46 -7.55 -26.29
N ARG A 487 25.51 -7.89 -27.04
CA ARG A 487 26.33 -9.08 -26.78
C ARG A 487 27.17 -8.83 -25.53
N VAL A 488 26.56 -8.98 -24.37
CA VAL A 488 27.23 -8.94 -23.06
C VAL A 488 27.28 -10.36 -22.50
N GLY A 489 28.23 -10.66 -21.61
CA GLY A 489 28.33 -11.97 -20.96
C GLY A 489 27.12 -12.27 -20.07
N LEU A 490 26.98 -13.54 -19.68
CA LEU A 490 25.84 -14.04 -18.90
C LEU A 490 25.65 -13.29 -17.56
N VAL A 491 26.75 -12.92 -16.91
CA VAL A 491 26.73 -12.21 -15.61
C VAL A 491 26.27 -10.77 -15.80
N GLU A 492 26.81 -10.06 -16.80
CA GLU A 492 26.38 -8.68 -17.06
C GLU A 492 24.92 -8.61 -17.50
N SER A 493 24.46 -9.58 -18.31
CA SER A 493 23.05 -9.67 -18.74
C SER A 493 22.10 -9.78 -17.54
N ARG A 494 22.42 -10.63 -16.55
CA ARG A 494 21.59 -10.77 -15.35
C ARG A 494 21.59 -9.50 -14.51
N LEU A 495 22.76 -8.91 -14.28
CA LEU A 495 22.87 -7.64 -13.55
C LEU A 495 22.07 -6.52 -14.22
N LEU A 496 22.07 -6.47 -15.56
CA LEU A 496 21.28 -5.52 -16.33
C LEU A 496 19.77 -5.78 -16.18
N GLU A 497 19.31 -7.03 -16.26
CA GLU A 497 17.90 -7.38 -16.01
C GLU A 497 17.45 -6.94 -14.61
N PHE A 498 18.28 -7.16 -13.59
CA PHE A 498 17.98 -6.72 -12.21
C PHE A 498 17.99 -5.20 -12.07
N LEU A 499 18.92 -4.50 -12.73
CA LEU A 499 18.94 -3.04 -12.77
C LEU A 499 17.65 -2.50 -13.40
N LEU A 500 17.23 -3.04 -14.54
CA LEU A 500 16.00 -2.65 -15.24
C LEU A 500 14.77 -2.93 -14.38
N ALA A 501 14.70 -4.09 -13.73
CA ALA A 501 13.63 -4.41 -12.78
C ALA A 501 13.60 -3.43 -11.59
N SER A 502 14.77 -3.07 -11.06
CA SER A 502 14.89 -2.10 -9.97
C SER A 502 14.43 -0.70 -10.39
N LEU A 503 14.82 -0.26 -11.59
CA LEU A 503 14.37 1.00 -12.17
C LEU A 503 12.85 1.03 -12.40
N GLU A 504 12.25 -0.08 -12.84
CA GLU A 504 10.79 -0.20 -12.99
C GLU A 504 10.07 -0.08 -11.63
N VAL A 505 10.63 -0.65 -10.56
CA VAL A 505 10.11 -0.47 -9.19
C VAL A 505 10.19 0.99 -8.73
N ILE A 506 11.31 1.67 -9.00
CA ILE A 506 11.48 3.10 -8.66
C ILE A 506 10.50 3.96 -9.45
N ARG A 507 10.35 3.70 -10.76
CA ARG A 507 9.36 4.36 -11.64
C ARG A 507 7.95 4.21 -11.10
N ARG A 508 7.55 3.00 -10.70
CA ARG A 508 6.25 2.74 -10.08
C ARG A 508 6.11 3.50 -8.75
N GLY A 509 7.17 3.60 -7.97
CA GLY A 509 7.24 4.41 -6.76
C GLY A 509 6.94 5.90 -7.01
N HIS A 510 7.42 6.47 -8.12
CA HIS A 510 7.07 7.83 -8.55
C HIS A 510 5.60 7.92 -8.97
N TRP A 511 5.14 6.96 -9.78
CA TRP A 511 3.75 6.90 -10.22
C TRP A 511 2.77 6.86 -9.03
N ASN A 512 3.09 6.12 -7.96
CA ASN A 512 2.29 6.05 -6.74
C ASN A 512 2.05 7.44 -6.15
N PHE A 513 3.10 8.27 -6.04
CA PHE A 513 2.98 9.60 -5.46
C PHE A 513 1.97 10.45 -6.23
N TYR A 514 2.16 10.58 -7.54
CA TYR A 514 1.34 11.44 -8.40
C TYR A 514 -0.07 10.90 -8.59
N ARG A 515 -0.27 9.57 -8.65
CA ARG A 515 -1.59 8.96 -8.74
C ARG A 515 -2.44 9.30 -7.52
N ILE A 516 -1.88 9.18 -6.31
CA ILE A 516 -2.60 9.45 -5.06
C ILE A 516 -2.77 10.95 -4.82
N GLU A 517 -1.80 11.76 -5.24
CA GLU A 517 -1.97 13.22 -5.29
C GLU A 517 -3.15 13.61 -6.19
N ASN A 518 -3.23 13.05 -7.41
CA ASN A 518 -4.33 13.30 -8.33
C ASN A 518 -5.67 12.84 -7.79
N GLU A 519 -5.71 11.68 -7.16
CA GLU A 519 -6.92 11.15 -6.52
C GLU A 519 -7.36 12.04 -5.35
N HIS A 520 -6.41 12.56 -4.57
CA HIS A 520 -6.69 13.50 -3.49
C HIS A 520 -7.32 14.80 -4.02
N LEU A 521 -6.70 15.41 -5.05
CA LEU A 521 -7.21 16.65 -5.65
C LEU A 521 -8.58 16.44 -6.30
N ASN A 522 -8.80 15.33 -7.00
CA ASN A 522 -10.09 15.01 -7.61
C ASN A 522 -11.19 14.70 -6.58
N ASN A 523 -10.87 14.03 -5.46
CA ASN A 523 -11.84 13.78 -4.39
C ASN A 523 -12.24 15.06 -3.66
N VAL A 524 -11.32 16.02 -3.55
CA VAL A 524 -11.61 17.37 -3.03
C VAL A 524 -12.41 18.19 -4.06
N GLY A 525 -12.00 18.18 -5.33
CA GLY A 525 -12.61 18.97 -6.41
C GLY A 525 -13.99 18.49 -6.88
N LYS A 526 -14.25 17.18 -6.88
CA LYS A 526 -15.57 16.59 -7.19
C LYS A 526 -16.48 16.47 -5.95
N PHE A 527 -16.10 17.09 -4.84
CA PHE A 527 -16.82 17.06 -3.56
C PHE A 527 -17.13 15.66 -3.01
N ARG A 528 -16.46 14.58 -3.45
CA ARG A 528 -16.75 13.20 -2.98
C ARG A 528 -16.49 13.00 -1.48
N ALA A 529 -15.71 13.87 -0.85
CA ALA A 529 -15.53 13.91 0.61
C ALA A 529 -16.75 14.45 1.37
N VAL A 530 -17.72 15.05 0.69
CA VAL A 530 -18.97 15.57 1.23
C VAL A 530 -20.10 14.95 0.43
N LYS A 531 -20.92 14.06 1.03
CA LYS A 531 -22.22 13.73 0.43
C LYS A 531 -22.90 15.06 0.12
N THR A 532 -23.09 15.37 -1.16
CA THR A 532 -23.62 16.66 -1.63
C THR A 532 -24.88 16.97 -0.85
N VAL A 533 -24.77 17.92 0.09
CA VAL A 533 -25.93 18.52 0.73
C VAL A 533 -26.46 19.49 -0.33
N PRO A 534 -27.67 19.27 -0.88
CA PRO A 534 -28.24 20.20 -1.85
C PRO A 534 -28.21 21.59 -1.22
N LEU A 535 -27.69 22.55 -1.98
CA LEU A 535 -27.68 23.94 -1.54
C LEU A 535 -29.14 24.37 -1.32
N PRO A 536 -29.46 25.11 -0.25
CA PRO A 536 -30.83 25.49 0.09
C PRO A 536 -31.42 26.55 -0.86
N PHE A 537 -30.71 26.92 -1.92
CA PHE A 537 -31.15 27.90 -2.89
C PHE A 537 -31.66 27.16 -4.13
N ARG A 538 -32.91 27.40 -4.49
CA ARG A 538 -33.40 27.07 -5.84
C ARG A 538 -32.53 27.82 -6.83
N GLU A 539 -31.98 27.13 -7.82
CA GLU A 539 -31.51 27.78 -9.03
C GLU A 539 -32.70 28.58 -9.56
N THR A 540 -32.62 29.90 -9.46
CA THR A 540 -33.53 30.78 -10.18
C THR A 540 -33.19 30.60 -11.64
N ASP A 541 -34.11 29.97 -12.38
CA ASP A 541 -34.06 29.87 -13.83
C ASP A 541 -33.68 31.25 -14.39
N SER A 542 -32.57 31.27 -15.11
CA SER A 542 -32.10 32.46 -15.79
C SER A 542 -32.97 32.61 -17.03
N ASP A 543 -34.09 33.32 -16.90
CA ASP A 543 -34.78 33.88 -18.07
C ASP A 543 -33.85 34.91 -18.70
N GLY A 544 -33.27 34.54 -19.84
CA GLY A 544 -32.44 35.36 -20.70
C GLY A 544 -32.34 34.73 -22.08
#